data_AF-A0A0C5VU29-F1
#
_entry.id   AF-A0A0C5VU29-F1
#
_cell.length_a   1.000
_cell.length_b   1.000
_cell.length_c   1.000
_cell.angle_alpha   90.00
_cell.angle_beta   90.00
_cell.angle_gamma   90.00
#
_symmetry.space_group_name_H-M   'P 1'
#
loop_
_entity.id
_entity.type
_entity.pdbx_description
1 polymer ?
#
loop_
_entity_poly.entity_id
_entity_poly.type
_entity_poly.pdbx_seq_one_letter_code
_entity_poly.pdbx_strand_id
1 'polypeptide(L)'
;MNINGLTPNSGGSEKTRSGETVAKSTEGRTRTSVENSNNADTVQLSPQAKVLKDLETQVQSMSDVDQPKIDRIKSAIQNGEYSINYERLAEAIENFEMDF
;
A
#
# COMPACT_ATOMS: atom_id res chain seq x y z
N MET A 1 -5.38 -28.46 7.02
CA MET A 1 -6.21 -28.41 5.81
C MET A 1 -5.69 -29.44 4.81
N ASN A 2 -6.57 -30.29 4.29
CA ASN A 2 -6.23 -31.40 3.39
C ASN A 2 -5.79 -30.89 2.01
N ILE A 3 -4.64 -31.38 1.56
CA ILE A 3 -4.09 -31.24 0.20
C ILE A 3 -4.83 -32.16 -0.76
N ASN A 4 -5.82 -31.60 -1.44
CA ASN A 4 -6.65 -32.31 -2.40
C ASN A 4 -5.89 -32.56 -3.72
N GLY A 5 -5.65 -33.85 -4.03
CA GLY A 5 -5.95 -34.39 -5.35
C GLY A 5 -5.02 -34.10 -6.53
N LEU A 6 -3.75 -34.51 -6.45
CA LEU A 6 -2.94 -34.75 -7.66
C LEU A 6 -2.45 -36.20 -7.66
N THR A 7 -3.23 -37.08 -8.29
CA THR A 7 -2.82 -38.42 -8.74
C THR A 7 -2.84 -38.42 -10.28
N PRO A 8 -2.15 -39.34 -10.97
CA PRO A 8 -1.07 -39.01 -11.88
C PRO A 8 -1.50 -39.06 -13.36
N ASN A 9 -0.90 -38.17 -14.16
CA ASN A 9 -0.99 -38.23 -15.61
C ASN A 9 -0.34 -39.52 -16.13
N SER A 10 -1.17 -40.35 -16.74
CA SER A 10 -0.83 -41.52 -17.54
C SER A 10 -0.03 -41.12 -18.78
N GLY A 11 1.10 -41.79 -19.02
CA GLY A 11 1.72 -41.81 -20.35
C GLY A 11 3.19 -42.23 -20.33
N GLY A 12 3.50 -43.31 -21.04
CA GLY A 12 4.87 -43.58 -21.48
C GLY A 12 5.47 -44.89 -20.97
N SER A 13 5.28 -45.93 -21.75
CA SER A 13 6.05 -47.17 -21.80
C SER A 13 7.57 -46.92 -21.80
N GLU A 14 8.35 -47.67 -21.00
CA GLU A 14 9.61 -48.31 -21.46
C GLU A 14 10.33 -49.15 -20.38
N LYS A 15 10.29 -50.47 -20.60
CA LYS A 15 11.34 -51.50 -20.41
C LYS A 15 12.47 -51.28 -19.38
N THR A 16 12.43 -52.15 -18.36
CA THR A 16 13.54 -52.99 -17.82
C THR A 16 14.98 -52.61 -18.17
N ARG A 17 15.81 -52.39 -17.14
CA ARG A 17 17.11 -53.07 -16.97
C ARG A 17 17.64 -52.90 -15.54
N SER A 18 17.85 -54.03 -14.88
CA SER A 18 18.58 -54.19 -13.63
C SER A 18 20.03 -53.72 -13.78
N GLY A 19 20.53 -52.99 -12.79
CA GLY A 19 21.91 -52.52 -12.73
C GLY A 19 22.25 -52.08 -11.31
N GLU A 20 22.80 -53.01 -10.57
CA GLU A 20 23.38 -52.90 -9.23
C GLU A 20 24.56 -51.90 -9.19
N THR A 21 24.53 -50.94 -8.26
CA THR A 21 25.75 -50.46 -7.57
C THR A 21 25.39 -49.91 -6.18
N VAL A 22 25.92 -50.59 -5.18
CA VAL A 22 25.90 -50.29 -3.74
C VAL A 22 26.86 -49.14 -3.41
N ALA A 23 26.42 -48.18 -2.58
CA ALA A 23 27.34 -47.39 -1.75
C ALA A 23 26.65 -46.82 -0.50
N LYS A 24 26.70 -47.63 0.57
CA LYS A 24 27.10 -47.31 1.96
C LYS A 24 26.51 -46.08 2.67
N SER A 25 25.75 -46.41 3.72
CA SER A 25 25.28 -45.65 4.88
C SER A 25 26.38 -44.92 5.68
N THR A 26 26.02 -43.81 6.36
CA THR A 26 26.34 -43.54 7.78
C THR A 26 25.42 -42.45 8.34
N GLU A 27 24.95 -42.70 9.55
CA GLU A 27 23.95 -41.98 10.34
C GLU A 27 24.47 -40.67 10.94
N GLY A 28 23.55 -39.76 11.29
CA GLY A 28 23.86 -38.54 12.05
C GLY A 28 22.61 -37.82 12.51
N ARG A 29 22.06 -38.25 13.65
CA ARG A 29 20.88 -37.69 14.31
C ARG A 29 21.33 -36.60 15.29
N THR A 30 20.99 -35.34 15.05
CA THR A 30 20.96 -34.30 16.09
C THR A 30 19.69 -33.49 15.98
N ARG A 31 18.87 -33.61 17.03
CA ARG A 31 17.64 -32.85 17.26
C ARG A 31 17.98 -31.44 17.75
N THR A 32 17.01 -30.55 17.54
CA THR A 32 16.71 -29.34 18.31
C THR A 32 17.53 -28.09 17.98
N SER A 33 16.92 -27.19 17.21
CA SER A 33 16.75 -25.82 17.69
C SER A 33 15.35 -25.36 17.29
N VAL A 34 14.47 -25.34 18.28
CA VAL A 34 13.22 -24.58 18.23
C VAL A 34 13.60 -23.21 18.76
N GLU A 35 13.95 -22.27 17.89
CA GLU A 35 13.96 -20.86 18.24
C GLU A 35 12.78 -20.19 17.53
N ASN A 36 11.69 -20.06 18.29
CA ASN A 36 10.88 -18.87 18.39
C ASN A 36 10.85 -17.97 17.13
N SER A 37 10.27 -18.47 16.04
CA SER A 37 9.66 -17.55 15.08
C SER A 37 8.40 -17.04 15.74
N ASN A 38 8.56 -15.93 16.48
CA ASN A 38 7.44 -15.08 16.87
C ASN A 38 6.49 -15.01 15.67
N ASN A 39 5.26 -15.47 15.85
CA ASN A 39 4.17 -15.29 14.90
C ASN A 39 3.92 -13.78 14.84
N ALA A 40 4.78 -13.07 14.13
CA ALA A 40 4.52 -11.74 13.66
C ALA A 40 3.46 -11.91 12.58
N ASP A 41 2.19 -11.90 13.01
CA ASP A 41 1.02 -11.83 12.14
C ASP A 41 1.21 -10.64 11.20
N THR A 42 1.79 -10.92 10.04
CA THR A 42 2.00 -9.91 8.99
C THR A 42 0.65 -9.76 8.30
N VAL A 43 -0.06 -8.72 8.66
CA VAL A 43 -1.28 -8.30 7.97
C VAL A 43 -0.85 -7.74 6.62
N GLN A 44 -0.87 -8.59 5.59
CA GLN A 44 -0.54 -8.19 4.23
C GLN A 44 -1.58 -7.18 3.76
N LEU A 45 -1.17 -5.92 3.64
CA LEU A 45 -2.00 -4.86 3.06
C LEU A 45 -2.38 -5.29 1.64
N SER A 46 -3.67 -5.46 1.38
CA SER A 46 -4.13 -5.89 0.06
C SER A 46 -3.63 -4.90 -1.02
N PRO A 47 -3.39 -5.35 -2.26
CA PRO A 47 -2.94 -4.47 -3.34
C PRO A 47 -3.82 -3.23 -3.51
N GLN A 48 -5.13 -3.35 -3.26
CA GLN A 48 -6.10 -2.26 -3.31
C GLN A 48 -5.89 -1.25 -2.17
N ALA A 49 -5.59 -1.71 -0.96
CA ALA A 49 -5.34 -0.83 0.18
C ALA A 49 -4.03 -0.04 0.00
N LYS A 50 -3.03 -0.58 -0.70
CA LYS A 50 -1.82 0.16 -1.08
C LYS A 50 -2.14 1.32 -2.04
N VAL A 51 -2.96 1.07 -3.07
CA VAL A 51 -3.38 2.11 -4.04
C VAL A 51 -4.14 3.24 -3.34
N LEU A 52 -5.03 2.90 -2.40
CA LEU A 52 -5.74 3.91 -1.60
C LEU A 52 -4.79 4.74 -0.73
N LYS A 53 -3.76 4.12 -0.14
CA LYS A 53 -2.77 4.83 0.68
C LYS A 53 -1.90 5.78 -0.15
N ASP A 54 -1.51 5.34 -1.34
CA ASP A 54 -0.74 6.16 -2.27
C ASP A 54 -1.57 7.37 -2.74
N LEU A 55 -2.87 7.18 -3.03
CA LEU A 55 -3.79 8.26 -3.37
C LEU A 55 -4.01 9.23 -2.20
N GLU A 56 -4.24 8.72 -0.99
CA GLU A 56 -4.38 9.56 0.22
C GLU A 56 -3.14 10.43 0.43
N THR A 57 -1.95 9.84 0.29
CA THR A 57 -0.67 10.55 0.42
C THR A 57 -0.53 11.62 -0.67
N GLN A 58 -0.95 11.31 -1.90
CA GLN A 58 -0.93 12.26 -3.00
C GLN A 58 -1.89 13.42 -2.76
N VAL A 59 -3.10 13.14 -2.27
CA VAL A 59 -4.09 14.18 -1.92
C VAL A 59 -3.58 15.03 -0.76
N GLN A 60 -2.97 14.43 0.28
CA GLN A 60 -2.34 15.17 1.38
C GLN A 60 -1.12 15.99 0.94
N SER A 61 -0.44 15.57 -0.14
CA SER A 61 0.68 16.32 -0.73
C SER A 61 0.22 17.45 -1.64
N MET A 62 -1.06 17.46 -2.05
CA MET A 62 -1.61 18.61 -2.76
C MET A 62 -1.66 19.79 -1.81
N SER A 63 -1.29 20.96 -2.31
CA SER A 63 -1.36 22.16 -1.50
C SER A 63 -2.84 22.50 -1.28
N ASP A 64 -3.26 22.65 -0.01
CA ASP A 64 -4.58 23.17 0.35
C ASP A 64 -4.82 24.61 -0.17
N VAL A 65 -3.75 25.24 -0.67
CA VAL A 65 -3.70 26.63 -1.09
C VAL A 65 -3.80 26.75 -2.61
N ASP A 66 -4.83 27.45 -3.08
CA ASP A 66 -5.00 27.85 -4.48
C ASP A 66 -4.04 29.01 -4.84
N GLN A 67 -2.85 28.66 -5.33
CA GLN A 67 -1.84 29.64 -5.76
C GLN A 67 -2.31 30.55 -6.91
N PRO A 68 -2.96 30.05 -7.99
CA PRO A 68 -3.51 30.90 -9.03
C PRO A 68 -4.44 32.00 -8.51
N LYS A 69 -5.31 31.68 -7.54
CA LYS A 69 -6.19 32.65 -6.90
C LYS A 69 -5.41 33.70 -6.13
N ILE A 70 -4.39 33.30 -5.37
CA ILE A 70 -3.52 34.21 -4.63
C ILE A 70 -2.83 35.21 -5.56
N ASP A 71 -2.21 34.71 -6.64
CA ASP A 71 -1.44 35.56 -7.56
C ASP A 71 -2.34 36.57 -8.27
N ARG A 72 -3.55 36.16 -8.64
CA ARG A 72 -4.57 37.07 -9.19
C ARG A 72 -4.95 38.16 -8.21
N ILE A 73 -5.22 37.82 -6.95
CA ILE A 73 -5.59 38.80 -5.91
C ILE A 73 -4.42 39.75 -5.64
N LYS A 74 -3.20 39.23 -5.48
CA LYS A 74 -1.99 40.05 -5.30
C LYS A 74 -1.81 41.06 -6.41
N SER A 75 -1.96 40.62 -7.67
CA SER A 75 -1.84 41.48 -8.85
C SER A 75 -2.91 42.58 -8.85
N ALA A 76 -4.17 42.23 -8.56
CA ALA A 76 -5.27 43.20 -8.48
C ALA A 76 -5.04 44.25 -7.37
N ILE A 77 -4.48 43.85 -6.22
CA ILE A 77 -4.14 44.78 -5.13
C ILE A 77 -3.02 45.72 -5.56
N GLN A 78 -1.94 45.19 -6.15
CA GLN A 78 -0.80 45.99 -6.61
C GLN A 78 -1.19 47.03 -7.67
N ASN A 79 -2.09 46.65 -8.58
CA ASN A 79 -2.57 47.53 -9.64
C ASN A 79 -3.68 48.50 -9.17
N GLY A 80 -4.14 48.39 -7.91
CA GLY A 80 -5.25 49.19 -7.38
C GLY A 80 -6.62 48.82 -7.95
N GLU A 81 -6.74 47.69 -8.64
CA GLU A 81 -7.97 47.19 -9.25
C GLU A 81 -8.81 46.34 -8.27
N TYR A 82 -8.26 46.02 -7.11
CA TYR A 82 -8.97 45.27 -6.09
C TYR A 82 -10.05 46.12 -5.42
N SER A 83 -11.31 45.81 -5.68
CA SER A 83 -12.47 46.46 -5.06
C SER A 83 -12.98 45.63 -3.88
N ILE A 84 -13.11 46.28 -2.72
CA ILE A 84 -13.69 45.64 -1.53
C ILE A 84 -15.19 45.48 -1.73
N ASN A 85 -15.67 44.24 -1.61
CA ASN A 85 -17.09 43.95 -1.52
C ASN A 85 -17.48 43.90 -0.03
N TYR A 86 -18.16 44.95 0.44
CA TYR A 86 -18.55 45.06 1.85
C TYR A 86 -19.54 43.99 2.31
N GLU A 87 -20.42 43.52 1.42
CA GLU A 87 -21.35 42.42 1.72
C GLU A 87 -20.59 41.14 2.05
N ARG A 88 -19.63 40.78 1.19
CA ARG A 88 -18.76 39.61 1.42
C ARG A 88 -17.90 39.75 2.66
N LEU A 89 -17.49 40.96 3.00
CA LEU A 89 -16.73 41.21 4.22
C LEU A 89 -17.59 40.99 5.46
N ALA A 90 -18.83 41.50 5.46
CA ALA A 90 -19.78 41.29 6.55
C ALA A 90 -20.11 39.81 6.73
N GLU A 91 -20.41 39.10 5.64
CA GLU A 91 -20.65 37.65 5.64
C GLU A 91 -19.45 36.86 6.20
N ALA A 92 -18.21 37.24 5.82
CA ALA A 92 -17.01 36.60 6.35
C ALA A 92 -16.81 36.84 7.85
N ILE A 93 -17.16 38.03 8.36
CA ILE A 93 -17.11 38.34 9.79
C ILE A 93 -18.18 37.54 10.53
N GLU A 94 -19.41 37.50 10.03
CA GLU A 94 -20.50 36.73 10.63
C GLU A 94 -20.14 35.24 10.74
N ASN A 95 -19.66 34.64 9.64
CA ASN A 95 -19.22 33.25 9.64
C ASN A 95 -18.08 33.00 10.63
N PHE A 96 -17.12 33.93 10.73
CA PHE A 96 -16.02 33.81 11.68
C PHE A 96 -16.49 33.82 13.14
N GLU A 97 -17.45 34.69 13.49
CA GLU A 97 -18.00 34.77 14.85
C GLU A 97 -18.92 33.57 15.19
N MET A 98 -19.58 32.96 14.20
CA MET A 98 -20.43 31.78 14.42
C MET A 98 -19.65 30.48 14.65
N ASP A 99 -18.39 30.42 14.23
CA ASP A 99 -17.51 29.25 14.41
C ASP A 99 -16.91 29.16 15.84
N PHE A 100 -17.13 30.17 16.69
CA PHE A 100 -16.74 30.20 18.12
C PHE A 100 -17.92 29.98 19.08
#